data_AF-A0A2M8VPQ5-F1
#
_entry.id   AF-A0A2M8VPQ5-F1
#
_cell.length_a   1.000
_cell.length_b   1.000
_cell.length_c   1.000
_cell.angle_alpha   90.00
_cell.angle_beta   90.00
_cell.angle_gamma   90.00
#
_symmetry.space_group_name_H-M   'P 1'
#
loop_
_entity.id
_entity.type
_entity.pdbx_description
1 polymer ?
#
loop_
_entity_poly.entity_id
_entity_poly.type
_entity_poly.pdbx_seq_one_letter_code
_entity_poly.pdbx_strand_id
1 'polypeptide(L)' 'MSLFLLLFSPLLFGLYWLIRYQIHQARIRSLVDQYGFSKDKLRPLKSAQLQKLISELDDLRSANQPFELEALAKKYR' A
#
# COMPACT_ATOMS: atom_id res chain seq x y z
N MET A 1 -38.91 -7.95 9.21
CA MET A 1 -38.45 -6.54 9.11
C MET A 1 -37.15 -6.23 9.86
N SER A 2 -36.63 -7.09 10.77
CA SER A 2 -35.32 -6.88 11.45
C SER A 2 -34.18 -7.80 10.94
N LEU A 3 -34.51 -8.92 10.29
CA LEU A 3 -33.52 -9.93 9.85
C LEU A 3 -32.62 -9.52 8.67
N PHE A 4 -33.05 -8.56 7.85
CA PHE A 4 -32.24 -8.12 6.70
C PHE A 4 -30.95 -7.39 7.13
N LEU A 5 -30.99 -6.59 8.20
CA LEU A 5 -29.82 -5.86 8.69
C LEU A 5 -28.75 -6.81 9.25
N LEU A 6 -29.15 -7.92 9.85
CA LEU A 6 -28.25 -8.96 10.36
C LEU A 6 -27.52 -9.71 9.23
N LEU A 7 -28.15 -9.90 8.07
CA LEU A 7 -27.52 -10.54 6.91
C LEU A 7 -26.59 -9.59 6.14
N PHE A 8 -26.94 -8.31 6.03
CA PHE A 8 -26.14 -7.35 5.27
C PHE A 8 -24.90 -6.86 6.03
N SER A 9 -24.93 -6.84 7.36
CA SER A 9 -23.78 -6.42 8.19
C SER A 9 -22.50 -7.23 7.92
N PRO A 10 -22.49 -8.59 7.95
CA PRO A 10 -21.30 -9.36 7.64
C PRO A 10 -20.89 -9.25 6.16
N LEU A 11 -21.84 -9.06 5.25
CA LEU A 11 -21.58 -8.87 3.83
C LEU A 11 -20.80 -7.57 3.58
N LEU A 12 -21.25 -6.47 4.19
CA LEU A 12 -20.58 -5.16 4.10
C LEU A 12 -19.20 -5.20 4.77
N PHE A 13 -19.07 -5.92 5.88
CA PHE A 13 -17.79 -6.08 6.58
C PHE A 13 -16.77 -6.86 5.72
N GLY A 14 -17.19 -7.97 5.11
CA GLY A 14 -16.34 -8.75 4.21
C GLY A 14 -15.91 -7.93 2.98
N LEU A 15 -16.83 -7.18 2.38
CA LEU A 15 -16.53 -6.31 1.24
C LEU A 15 -15.54 -5.20 1.63
N TYR A 16 -15.72 -4.58 2.79
CA TYR A 16 -14.80 -3.57 3.31
C TYR A 16 -13.37 -4.11 3.47
N TRP A 17 -13.23 -5.30 4.06
CA TRP A 17 -11.92 -5.94 4.24
C TRP A 17 -11.27 -6.33 2.91
N LEU A 18 -12.08 -6.83 1.97
CA LEU A 18 -11.60 -7.20 0.64
C LEU A 18 -11.10 -5.99 -0.14
N ILE A 19 -11.84 -4.87 -0.12
CA ILE A 19 -11.40 -3.60 -0.72
C ILE A 19 -10.09 -3.13 -0.07
N ARG A 20 -10.00 -3.17 1.26
CA ARG A 20 -8.77 -2.78 1.98
C ARG A 20 -7.58 -3.64 1.59
N TYR A 21 -7.77 -4.95 1.45
CA TYR A 21 -6.74 -5.88 1.02
C TYR A 21 -6.30 -5.61 -0.44
N GLN A 22 -7.25 -5.40 -1.34
CA GLN A 22 -6.98 -5.08 -2.73
C GLN A 22 -6.21 -3.77 -2.89
N ILE A 23 -6.57 -2.72 -2.14
CA ILE A 23 -5.84 -1.45 -2.14
C ILE A 23 -4.39 -1.66 -1.67
N HIS A 24 -4.17 -2.47 -0.63
CA HIS A 24 -2.83 -2.75 -0.13
C HIS A 24 -1.97 -3.47 -1.18
N GLN A 25 -2.52 -4.51 -1.82
CA GLN A 25 -1.85 -5.23 -2.90
C GLN A 25 -1.57 -4.34 -4.12
N ALA A 26 -2.51 -3.49 -4.51
CA ALA A 26 -2.34 -2.55 -5.62
C ALA A 26 -1.20 -1.56 -5.35
N ARG A 27 -1.10 -1.02 -4.12
CA ARG A 27 0.01 -0.14 -3.72
C ARG A 27 1.36 -0.85 -3.77
N ILE A 28 1.44 -2.09 -3.29
CA ILE A 28 2.67 -2.90 -3.40
C ILE A 28 3.05 -3.08 -4.87
N ARG A 29 2.09 -3.42 -5.73
CA ARG A 29 2.33 -3.58 -7.16
C ARG A 29 2.85 -2.29 -7.81
N SER A 30 2.24 -1.15 -7.48
CA SER A 30 2.70 0.15 -7.97
C SER A 30 4.15 0.45 -7.57
N LEU A 31 4.53 0.13 -6.34
CA LEU A 31 5.90 0.33 -5.86
C LEU A 31 6.92 -0.61 -6.55
N VAL A 32 6.52 -1.86 -6.78
CA VAL A 32 7.34 -2.83 -7.51
C VAL A 32 7.54 -2.37 -8.95
N ASP A 33 6.49 -1.86 -9.60
CA ASP A 33 6.51 -1.47 -11.01
C ASP A 33 7.26 -0.15 -11.24
N GLN A 34 7.02 0.86 -10.40
CA GLN A 34 7.64 2.18 -10.55
C GLN A 34 9.09 2.24 -10.06
N TYR A 35 9.41 1.52 -9.00
CA TYR A 35 10.71 1.62 -8.32
C TYR A 35 11.50 0.30 -8.29
N GLY A 36 10.97 -0.79 -8.83
CA GLY A 36 11.66 -2.09 -8.89
C GLY A 36 11.85 -2.78 -7.54
N PHE A 37 11.01 -2.47 -6.54
CA PHE A 37 11.13 -3.04 -5.20
C PHE A 37 10.82 -4.54 -5.15
N SER A 38 11.44 -5.24 -4.21
CA SER A 38 11.15 -6.65 -3.96
C SER A 38 9.84 -6.81 -3.18
N LYS A 39 8.94 -7.65 -3.72
CA LYS A 39 7.66 -7.97 -3.08
C LYS A 39 7.84 -8.55 -1.67
N ASP A 40 8.91 -9.29 -1.43
CA ASP A 40 9.15 -9.93 -0.13
C ASP A 40 9.55 -8.94 0.96
N LYS A 41 10.19 -7.83 0.58
CA LYS A 41 10.50 -6.72 1.49
C LYS A 41 9.29 -5.83 1.76
N LEU A 42 8.34 -5.76 0.81
CA LEU A 42 7.13 -4.94 0.91
C LEU A 42 5.95 -5.65 1.60
N ARG A 43 5.82 -6.97 1.45
CA ARG A 43 4.77 -7.80 2.09
C ARG A 43 4.67 -7.67 3.62
N PRO A 44 5.77 -7.56 4.40
CA PRO A 44 5.67 -7.42 5.85
C PRO A 44 5.27 -6.00 6.31
N LEU A 45 5.27 -5.02 5.41
CA LEU A 45 4.94 -3.64 5.77
C LEU A 45 3.43 -3.47 5.95
N LYS A 46 3.03 -2.80 7.03
CA LYS A 46 1.63 -2.42 7.24
C LYS A 46 1.21 -1.40 6.18
N SER A 47 -0.08 -1.35 5.85
CA SER A 47 -0.61 -0.38 4.87
C SER A 47 -0.25 1.09 5.20
N ALA A 48 -0.12 1.45 6.47
CA ALA A 48 0.31 2.78 6.90
C ALA A 48 1.80 3.04 6.62
N GLN A 49 2.66 2.03 6.81
CA GLN A 49 4.08 2.12 6.48
C GLN A 49 4.30 2.22 4.97
N LEU A 50 3.53 1.46 4.19
CA LEU A 50 3.55 1.57 2.74
C LEU A 50 3.15 2.97 2.27
N GLN A 51 2.13 3.56 2.90
CA GLN A 51 1.70 4.92 2.59
C GLN A 51 2.76 5.95 2.95
N LYS A 52 3.39 5.81 4.12
CA LYS A 52 4.52 6.66 4.53
C LYS A 52 5.68 6.56 3.53
N LEU A 53 6.01 5.35 3.08
CA LEU A 53 7.05 5.12 2.09
C LEU A 53 6.74 5.80 0.75
N ILE A 54 5.49 5.68 0.27
CA ILE A 54 5.03 6.36 -0.95
C ILE A 54 5.13 7.88 -0.79
N SER A 55 4.67 8.42 0.34
CA SER A 55 4.79 9.85 0.62
C SER A 55 6.25 10.32 0.69
N GLU A 56 7.13 9.59 1.38
CA GLU A 56 8.57 9.90 1.42
C GLU A 56 9.20 9.87 0.02
N LEU A 57 8.84 8.90 -0.83
CA LEU A 57 9.28 8.84 -2.22
C LEU A 57 8.78 10.03 -3.05
N ASP A 58 7.54 10.44 -2.85
CA ASP A 58 6.93 11.57 -3.57
C ASP A 58 7.47 12.92 -3.10
N ASP A 59 7.76 13.05 -1.80
CA ASP A 59 8.43 14.21 -1.20
C ASP A 59 9.86 14.34 -1.73
N LEU A 60 10.63 13.25 -1.77
CA LEU A 60 11.99 13.23 -2.33
C LEU A 60 12.01 13.51 -3.83
N ARG A 61 10.99 13.01 -4.55
CA ARG A 61 10.81 13.30 -5.98
C ARG A 61 10.48 14.79 -6.19
N SER A 62 9.61 15.35 -5.36
CA SER A 62 9.22 16.76 -5.41
C SER A 62 10.36 17.70 -5.00
N ALA A 63 11.19 17.28 -4.05
CA ALA A 63 12.43 17.96 -3.66
C ALA A 63 13.55 17.83 -4.71
N ASN A 64 13.34 17.05 -5.77
CA ASN A 64 14.29 16.79 -6.85
C ASN A 64 15.66 16.29 -6.33
N GLN A 65 15.62 15.40 -5.33
CA GLN A 65 16.81 14.80 -4.70
C GLN A 65 16.99 13.35 -5.18
N PRO A 66 17.59 13.12 -6.37
CA PRO A 66 17.67 11.79 -6.98
C PRO A 66 18.53 10.82 -6.17
N PHE A 67 19.57 11.30 -5.49
CA PHE A 67 20.49 10.46 -4.73
C PHE A 67 19.84 9.86 -3.47
N GLU A 68 19.08 10.66 -2.73
CA GLU A 68 18.35 10.20 -1.55
C GLU A 68 17.22 9.23 -1.92
N LEU A 69 16.57 9.50 -3.05
CA LEU A 69 15.56 8.63 -3.63
C LEU A 69 16.13 7.25 -3.99
N GLU A 70 17.29 7.20 -4.65
CA GLU A 70 17.98 5.93 -4.93
C GLU A 70 18.45 5.21 -3.66
N ALA A 71 18.96 5.93 -2.66
CA ALA A 71 19.39 5.33 -1.40
C ALA A 71 18.24 4.65 -0.66
N LEU A 72 17.08 5.30 -0.62
CA LEU A 72 15.86 4.77 -0.03
C LEU A 72 15.31 3.61 -0.86
N ALA A 73 15.28 3.75 -2.18
CA ALA A 73 14.84 2.71 -3.11
C ALA A 73 15.69 1.44 -2.99
N LYS A 74 17.02 1.57 -2.87
CA LYS A 74 17.97 0.47 -2.74
C LYS A 74 17.73 -0.40 -1.50
N LYS A 75 17.19 0.17 -0.42
CA LYS A 75 16.85 -0.60 0.79
C LYS A 75 15.77 -1.66 0.50
N TYR A 76 14.84 -1.33 -0.40
CA TYR A 76 13.66 -2.14 -0.73
C TYR A 76 13.77 -2.91 -2.06
N ARG A 77 14.76 -2.62 -2.90
CA ARG A 77 15.20 -3.50 -4.00
C ARG A 77 15.82 -4.77 -3.44
#